data_AF-A0A816DGP7-F1
#
_entry.id   AF-A0A816DGP7-F1
#
_cell.length_a   1.000
_cell.length_b   1.000
_cell.length_c   1.000
_cell.angle_alpha   90.00
_cell.angle_beta   90.00
_cell.angle_gamma   90.00
#
_symmetry.space_group_name_H-M   'P 1'
#
loop_
_entity.id
_entity.type
_entity.pdbx_description
1 polymer ?
#
loop_
_entity_poly.entity_id
_entity_poly.type
_entity_poly.pdbx_seq_one_letter_code
_entity_poly.pdbx_strand_id
1 'polypeptide(L)'
;MVKCSNLSILQITKKKLTLTLNVDGVKLSKNSQTTIWPILLVVNEIPPNSRFKIENVIIAGVWPGPSKPSRGEIRLLLRPFIDELLYLESGYIFDFHDGTTDKVQVYLIGACCDKPAQAILQCISEPTAAFGCGRCEVSGFMVPTKNDGNVRSFSMDYDNTINVTKRSNKRYDELITIYQLQQQLKDLWPNKKKLPDVLIDEQREKGIVGVCLFRDLTYFDVGRSFMSDSLHNVYIGAFVSEYFIHSFHETDIEINLIGQ
;
A
#
# COMPACT_ATOMS: atom_id res chain seq x y z
N MET A 1 -2.02 25.51 -14.49
CA MET A 1 -2.96 26.21 -13.58
C MET A 1 -4.31 25.55 -13.72
N VAL A 2 -4.66 24.66 -12.80
CA VAL A 2 -5.99 24.03 -12.78
C VAL A 2 -6.95 25.02 -12.12
N LYS A 3 -7.99 25.42 -12.86
CA LYS A 3 -9.12 26.19 -12.32
C LYS A 3 -10.05 25.20 -11.61
N CYS A 4 -10.13 25.27 -10.29
CA CYS A 4 -11.18 24.59 -9.53
C CYS A 4 -12.20 25.65 -9.11
N SER A 5 -13.20 25.89 -9.97
CA SER A 5 -14.33 26.75 -9.66
C SER A 5 -15.45 25.93 -9.02
N ASN A 6 -15.80 26.30 -7.78
CA ASN A 6 -16.91 25.82 -6.95
C ASN A 6 -16.56 24.72 -5.92
N LEU A 7 -15.94 25.12 -4.82
CA LEU A 7 -16.07 24.43 -3.53
C LEU A 7 -16.68 25.41 -2.49
N SER A 8 -18.01 25.49 -2.48
CA SER A 8 -18.78 26.18 -1.42
C SER A 8 -19.58 25.21 -0.55
N ILE A 9 -19.27 23.91 -0.59
CA ILE A 9 -19.93 22.90 0.24
C ILE A 9 -18.88 21.94 0.78
N LEU A 10 -18.34 22.29 1.94
CA LEU A 10 -17.87 21.42 3.01
C LEU A 10 -17.32 22.39 4.06
N GLN A 11 -18.08 22.67 5.10
CA GLN A 11 -17.53 23.27 6.31
C GLN A 11 -16.45 22.32 6.82
N ILE A 12 -15.19 22.59 6.44
CA ILE A 12 -13.98 21.92 6.92
C ILE A 12 -13.90 22.22 8.41
N THR A 13 -14.56 21.39 9.21
CA THR A 13 -14.37 21.37 10.65
C THR A 13 -12.97 20.80 10.91
N LYS A 14 -11.98 21.70 10.93
CA LYS A 14 -10.52 21.53 11.16
C LYS A 14 -9.69 21.35 9.88
N LYS A 15 -8.77 22.30 9.66
CA LYS A 15 -7.79 22.48 8.55
C LYS A 15 -6.84 21.29 8.33
N LYS A 16 -7.42 20.16 7.94
CA LYS A 16 -6.71 18.90 7.68
C LYS A 16 -7.17 18.38 6.32
N LEU A 17 -6.20 17.99 5.50
CA LEU A 17 -6.43 17.28 4.25
C LEU A 17 -5.89 15.86 4.38
N THR A 18 -6.56 14.93 3.70
CA THR A 18 -6.12 13.55 3.66
C THR A 18 -5.88 13.11 2.22
N LEU A 19 -4.84 12.31 2.04
CA LEU A 19 -4.39 11.83 0.75
C LEU A 19 -4.56 10.32 0.65
N THR A 20 -4.87 9.86 -0.57
CA THR A 20 -4.72 8.46 -0.97
C THR A 20 -3.69 8.37 -2.08
N LEU A 21 -2.70 7.49 -1.91
CA LEU A 21 -1.64 7.23 -2.88
C LEU A 21 -2.02 6.10 -3.82
N ASN A 22 -1.61 6.19 -5.07
CA ASN A 22 -1.59 5.10 -6.03
C ASN A 22 -0.23 5.03 -6.72
N VAL A 23 0.28 3.81 -6.89
CA VAL A 23 1.51 3.52 -7.64
C VAL A 23 1.25 2.26 -8.44
N ASP A 24 1.49 2.35 -9.75
CA ASP A 24 1.28 1.26 -10.69
C ASP A 24 2.32 1.31 -11.81
N GLY A 25 2.66 0.16 -12.39
CA GLY A 25 3.60 0.05 -13.50
C GLY A 25 2.89 0.15 -14.85
N VAL A 26 3.02 1.29 -15.54
CA VAL A 26 2.39 1.51 -16.85
C VAL A 26 3.42 1.45 -17.97
N LYS A 27 3.16 0.67 -19.02
CA LYS A 27 3.96 0.70 -20.26
C LYS A 27 3.58 1.92 -21.10
N LEU A 28 4.57 2.66 -21.57
CA LEU A 28 4.36 3.85 -22.43
C LEU A 28 3.71 3.52 -23.77
N SER A 29 3.98 2.34 -24.32
CA SER A 29 3.34 1.83 -25.53
C SER A 29 3.41 0.31 -25.54
N LYS A 30 2.59 -0.35 -26.38
CA LYS A 30 2.56 -1.82 -26.49
C LYS A 30 3.94 -2.44 -26.78
N ASN A 31 4.79 -1.71 -27.50
CA ASN A 31 6.13 -2.15 -27.91
C ASN A 31 7.25 -1.45 -27.12
N SER A 32 6.91 -0.58 -26.16
CA SER A 32 7.90 0.10 -25.34
C SER A 32 8.57 -0.91 -24.41
N GLN A 33 9.90 -0.90 -24.40
CA GLN A 33 10.68 -1.57 -23.36
C GLN A 33 10.69 -0.74 -22.06
N THR A 34 10.19 0.49 -22.09
CA THR A 34 10.15 1.40 -20.94
C THR A 34 8.78 1.34 -20.25
N THR A 35 8.83 1.08 -18.95
CA THR A 35 7.75 1.23 -17.98
C THR A 35 7.90 2.53 -17.19
N ILE A 36 6.79 3.10 -16.76
CA ILE A 36 6.73 4.24 -15.86
C ILE A 36 5.96 3.84 -14.61
N TRP A 37 6.48 4.25 -13.47
CA TRP A 37 5.85 4.07 -12.16
C TRP A 37 5.58 5.45 -11.55
N PRO A 38 4.41 6.05 -11.81
CA PRO A 38 4.05 7.32 -11.19
C PRO A 38 3.62 7.10 -9.73
N ILE A 39 3.94 8.08 -8.89
CA ILE A 39 3.33 8.26 -7.57
C ILE A 39 2.19 9.25 -7.77
N LEU A 40 0.96 8.74 -7.73
CA LEU A 40 -0.26 9.50 -7.90
C LEU A 40 -0.91 9.75 -6.54
N LEU A 41 -1.47 10.93 -6.34
CA LEU A 41 -2.21 11.29 -5.15
C LEU A 41 -3.58 11.83 -5.51
N VAL A 42 -4.56 11.56 -4.66
CA VAL A 42 -5.86 12.23 -4.66
C VAL A 42 -6.14 12.81 -3.29
N VAL A 43 -6.82 13.96 -3.26
CA VAL A 43 -7.29 14.62 -2.03
C VAL A 43 -8.68 14.07 -1.69
N ASN A 44 -8.82 13.45 -0.52
CA ASN A 44 -10.06 12.74 -0.17
C ASN A 44 -11.21 13.72 0.15
N GLU A 45 -10.93 14.96 0.49
CA GLU A 45 -11.94 15.99 0.75
C GLU A 45 -12.64 16.47 -0.55
N ILE A 46 -12.12 16.13 -1.73
CA ILE A 46 -12.83 16.35 -3.00
C ILE A 46 -13.96 15.31 -3.11
N PRO A 47 -15.19 15.69 -3.51
CA PRO A 47 -16.30 14.74 -3.66
C PRO A 47 -15.97 13.56 -4.59
N PRO A 48 -16.43 12.32 -4.29
CA PRO A 48 -16.08 11.12 -5.06
C PRO A 48 -16.26 11.25 -6.58
N ASN A 49 -17.36 11.89 -7.01
CA ASN A 49 -17.69 12.09 -8.44
C ASN A 49 -16.71 13.00 -9.20
N SER A 50 -15.85 13.75 -8.50
CA SER A 50 -14.83 14.59 -9.11
C SER A 50 -13.41 14.25 -8.67
N ARG A 51 -13.23 13.51 -7.57
CA ARG A 51 -11.93 13.20 -6.96
C ARG A 51 -10.92 12.57 -7.91
N PHE A 52 -11.39 11.65 -8.76
CA PHE A 52 -10.53 10.88 -9.67
C PHE A 52 -10.48 11.47 -11.10
N LYS A 53 -11.03 12.66 -11.32
CA LYS A 53 -10.85 13.36 -12.60
C LYS A 53 -9.39 13.77 -12.75
N ILE A 54 -8.87 13.76 -13.98
CA ILE A 54 -7.44 13.95 -14.27
C ILE A 54 -6.91 15.28 -13.73
N GLU A 55 -7.74 16.32 -13.70
CA GLU A 55 -7.40 17.64 -13.15
C GLU A 55 -7.24 17.66 -11.62
N ASN A 56 -7.77 16.66 -10.92
CA ASN A 56 -7.72 16.53 -9.45
C ASN A 56 -6.73 15.44 -8.98
N VAL A 57 -6.07 14.74 -9.92
CA VAL A 57 -5.00 13.78 -9.63
C VAL A 57 -3.67 14.53 -9.62
N ILE A 58 -2.91 14.40 -8.54
CA ILE A 58 -1.59 15.01 -8.38
C ILE A 58 -0.54 13.96 -8.72
N ILE A 59 0.40 14.30 -9.60
CA ILE A 59 1.59 13.49 -9.87
C ILE A 59 2.70 13.98 -8.94
N ALA A 60 2.98 13.23 -7.88
CA ALA A 60 4.00 13.57 -6.88
C ALA A 60 5.41 13.10 -7.29
N GLY A 61 5.49 12.11 -8.18
CA GLY A 61 6.78 11.59 -8.64
C GLY A 61 6.60 10.61 -9.80
N VAL A 62 7.67 10.38 -10.55
CA VAL A 62 7.67 9.48 -11.70
C VAL A 62 8.99 8.71 -11.75
N TRP A 63 8.94 7.39 -11.75
CA TRP A 63 10.11 6.54 -12.01
C TRP A 63 10.03 5.90 -13.41
N PRO A 64 10.81 6.38 -14.38
CA PRO A 64 10.96 5.70 -15.66
C PRO A 64 12.04 4.61 -15.59
N GLY A 65 11.79 3.47 -16.22
CA GLY A 65 12.81 2.42 -16.31
C GLY A 65 12.42 1.27 -17.24
N PRO A 66 13.39 0.43 -17.67
CA PRO A 66 13.11 -0.69 -18.55
C PRO A 66 12.28 -1.80 -17.89
N SER A 67 12.11 -1.74 -16.56
CA SER A 67 11.39 -2.74 -15.78
C SER A 67 10.86 -2.19 -14.46
N LYS A 68 10.11 -3.03 -13.72
CA LYS A 68 9.69 -2.80 -12.34
C LYS A 68 10.90 -2.37 -11.49
N PRO A 69 10.84 -1.25 -10.76
CA PRO A 69 11.95 -0.81 -9.93
C PRO A 69 12.23 -1.85 -8.83
N SER A 70 13.51 -2.08 -8.56
CA SER A 70 13.91 -2.81 -7.38
C SER A 70 13.49 -2.06 -6.11
N ARG A 71 13.42 -2.80 -4.99
CA ARG A 71 13.15 -2.20 -3.67
C ARG A 71 14.20 -1.14 -3.29
N GLY A 72 15.44 -1.25 -3.76
CA GLY A 72 16.46 -0.22 -3.54
C GLY A 72 16.20 1.05 -4.35
N GLU A 73 15.87 0.89 -5.63
CA GLU A 73 15.63 2.00 -6.56
C GLU A 73 14.40 2.81 -6.18
N ILE A 74 13.25 2.16 -5.92
CA ILE A 74 12.01 2.87 -5.56
C ILE A 74 12.19 3.71 -4.28
N ARG A 75 13.06 3.27 -3.36
CA ARG A 75 13.32 3.99 -2.10
C ARG A 75 13.97 5.35 -2.34
N LEU A 76 14.78 5.48 -3.39
CA LEU A 76 15.38 6.74 -3.78
C LEU A 76 14.30 7.76 -4.19
N LEU A 77 13.22 7.30 -4.81
CA LEU A 77 12.06 8.13 -5.13
C LEU A 77 11.17 8.38 -3.91
N LEU A 78 10.92 7.35 -3.09
CA LEU A 78 10.00 7.43 -1.97
C LEU A 78 10.55 8.25 -0.79
N ARG A 79 11.86 8.25 -0.53
CA ARG A 79 12.40 8.97 0.62
C ARG A 79 12.07 10.47 0.61
N PRO A 80 12.40 11.24 -0.46
CA PRO A 80 12.05 12.65 -0.49
C PRO A 80 10.54 12.87 -0.41
N PHE A 81 9.73 11.99 -1.03
CA PHE A 81 8.28 12.04 -0.93
C PHE A 81 7.76 11.87 0.51
N ILE A 82 8.30 10.91 1.27
CA ILE A 82 7.95 10.70 2.68
C ILE A 82 8.41 11.89 3.54
N ASP A 83 9.59 12.45 3.28
CA ASP A 83 10.09 13.63 3.98
C ASP A 83 9.18 14.86 3.78
N GLU A 84 8.68 15.07 2.56
CA GLU A 84 7.68 16.11 2.27
C GLU A 84 6.36 15.86 3.01
N LEU A 85 5.87 14.62 3.04
CA LEU A 85 4.67 14.28 3.79
C LEU A 85 4.83 14.55 5.29
N LEU A 86 5.95 14.16 5.90
CA LEU A 86 6.24 14.45 7.30
C LEU A 86 6.26 15.95 7.60
N TYR A 87 6.83 16.74 6.68
CA TYR A 87 6.78 18.19 6.77
C TYR A 87 5.34 18.71 6.73
N LEU A 88 4.50 18.18 5.82
CA LEU A 88 3.09 18.56 5.72
C LEU A 88 2.23 18.10 6.91
N GLU A 89 2.57 16.99 7.59
CA GLU A 89 1.90 16.55 8.83
C GLU A 89 2.08 17.59 9.96
N SER A 90 3.24 18.26 10.00
CA SER A 90 3.51 19.38 10.93
C SER A 90 2.71 20.65 10.63
N GLY A 91 2.14 20.70 9.42
CA GLY A 91 1.30 21.74 8.87
C GLY A 91 2.06 22.84 8.14
N TYR A 92 1.56 23.21 6.97
CA TYR A 92 2.13 24.22 6.08
C TYR A 92 1.15 25.36 5.84
N ILE A 93 1.66 26.59 5.65
CA ILE A 93 0.82 27.76 5.37
C ILE A 93 0.59 27.80 3.86
N PHE A 94 -0.67 27.62 3.45
CA PHE A 94 -1.08 27.72 2.06
C PHE A 94 -1.74 29.06 1.77
N ASP A 95 -1.45 29.61 0.59
CA ASP A 95 -2.18 30.73 0.01
C ASP A 95 -3.39 30.21 -0.76
N PHE A 96 -4.57 30.70 -0.42
CA PHE A 96 -5.83 30.30 -1.04
C PHE A 96 -6.26 31.29 -2.13
N HIS A 97 -7.09 30.81 -3.06
CA HIS A 97 -7.59 31.62 -4.17
C HIS A 97 -8.45 32.81 -3.74
N ASP A 98 -9.04 32.76 -2.55
CA ASP A 98 -9.79 33.87 -1.95
C ASP A 98 -8.90 34.93 -1.28
N GLY A 99 -7.57 34.77 -1.37
CA GLY A 99 -6.58 35.68 -0.79
C GLY A 99 -6.30 35.43 0.69
N THR A 100 -6.91 34.41 1.29
CA THR A 100 -6.60 34.02 2.67
C THR A 100 -5.35 33.15 2.74
N THR A 101 -4.72 33.13 3.91
CA THR A 101 -3.62 32.20 4.20
C THR A 101 -4.00 31.38 5.41
N ASP A 102 -3.78 30.07 5.34
CA ASP A 102 -4.11 29.19 6.43
C ASP A 102 -3.11 28.04 6.59
N LYS A 103 -2.83 27.70 7.85
CA LYS A 103 -2.04 26.51 8.17
C LYS A 103 -2.90 25.26 7.99
N VAL A 104 -2.51 24.40 7.05
CA VAL A 104 -3.16 23.13 6.75
C VAL A 104 -2.21 21.98 7.04
N GLN A 105 -2.71 20.95 7.72
CA GLN A 105 -1.99 19.70 7.89
C GLN A 105 -2.44 18.70 6.83
N VAL A 106 -1.51 17.96 6.25
CA VAL A 106 -1.83 16.95 5.24
C VAL A 106 -1.36 15.59 5.73
N TYR A 107 -2.23 14.59 5.61
CA TYR A 107 -1.96 13.23 6.08
C TYR A 107 -2.19 12.22 4.97
N LEU A 108 -1.21 11.34 4.72
CA LEU A 108 -1.44 10.17 3.88
C LEU A 108 -2.10 9.08 4.72
N ILE A 109 -3.33 8.69 4.37
CA ILE A 109 -4.11 7.73 5.17
C ILE A 109 -4.18 6.35 4.52
N GLY A 110 -3.86 6.25 3.22
CA GLY A 110 -3.82 4.98 2.54
C GLY A 110 -3.14 4.98 1.18
N ALA A 111 -2.84 3.78 0.72
CA ALA A 111 -2.21 3.50 -0.56
C ALA A 111 -3.00 2.38 -1.25
N CYS A 112 -3.47 2.63 -2.48
CA CYS A 112 -4.11 1.65 -3.33
C CYS A 112 -3.16 1.28 -4.46
N CYS A 113 -2.72 0.03 -4.53
CA CYS A 113 -1.80 -0.44 -5.54
C CYS A 113 -2.04 -1.92 -5.82
N ASP A 114 -1.58 -2.39 -6.98
CA ASP A 114 -1.59 -3.81 -7.29
C ASP A 114 -0.67 -4.59 -6.31
N LYS A 115 -0.81 -5.91 -6.23
CA LYS A 115 -0.06 -6.70 -5.23
C LYS A 115 1.46 -6.65 -5.45
N PRO A 116 1.98 -6.74 -6.68
CA PRO A 116 3.42 -6.54 -6.93
C PRO A 116 3.97 -5.18 -6.51
N ALA A 117 3.25 -4.07 -6.75
CA ALA A 117 3.64 -2.74 -6.29
C ALA A 117 3.53 -2.63 -4.77
N GLN A 118 2.44 -3.15 -4.18
CA GLN A 118 2.27 -3.23 -2.72
C GLN A 118 3.46 -3.96 -2.08
N ALA A 119 3.90 -5.09 -2.64
CA ALA A 119 5.02 -5.86 -2.12
C ALA A 119 6.34 -5.07 -2.12
N ILE A 120 6.54 -4.23 -3.13
CA ILE A 120 7.67 -3.29 -3.17
C ILE A 120 7.52 -2.23 -2.07
N LEU A 121 6.42 -1.46 -2.09
CA LEU A 121 6.21 -0.29 -1.24
C LEU A 121 6.18 -0.67 0.26
N GLN A 122 5.48 -1.75 0.56
CA GLN A 122 5.32 -2.28 1.92
C GLN A 122 6.57 -3.06 2.38
N CYS A 123 7.53 -3.33 1.49
CA CYS A 123 8.71 -4.14 1.76
C CYS A 123 8.36 -5.53 2.33
N ILE A 124 7.40 -6.18 1.70
CA ILE A 124 6.98 -7.55 2.00
C ILE A 124 7.31 -8.49 0.84
N SER A 125 7.24 -9.80 1.10
CA SER A 125 7.40 -10.84 0.10
C SER A 125 6.43 -10.66 -1.06
N GLU A 126 6.85 -11.11 -2.25
CA GLU A 126 6.00 -11.09 -3.43
C GLU A 126 4.69 -11.89 -3.21
N PRO A 127 3.62 -11.58 -3.96
CA PRO A 127 2.30 -12.18 -3.73
C PRO A 127 2.26 -13.71 -3.88
N THR A 128 3.22 -14.29 -4.59
CA THR A 128 3.38 -15.74 -4.81
C THR A 128 4.10 -16.47 -3.66
N ALA A 129 4.69 -15.73 -2.71
CA ALA A 129 5.36 -16.30 -1.56
C ALA A 129 4.33 -16.85 -0.54
N ALA A 130 4.79 -17.75 0.33
CA ALA A 130 3.96 -18.30 1.40
C ALA A 130 3.30 -17.20 2.25
N PHE A 131 4.04 -16.14 2.61
CA PHE A 131 3.53 -15.02 3.42
C PHE A 131 3.47 -13.71 2.63
N GLY A 132 2.83 -13.74 1.45
CA GLY A 132 2.71 -12.59 0.54
C GLY A 132 1.63 -11.57 0.90
N CYS A 133 0.72 -11.86 1.84
CA CYS A 133 -0.39 -10.97 2.17
C CYS A 133 0.07 -9.76 3.00
N GLY A 134 -0.17 -8.55 2.52
CA GLY A 134 0.15 -7.32 3.26
C GLY A 134 -0.64 -7.07 4.55
N ARG A 135 -1.74 -7.79 4.79
CA ARG A 135 -2.66 -7.52 5.90
C ARG A 135 -2.66 -8.59 6.98
N CYS A 136 -2.20 -9.80 6.68
CA CYS A 136 -2.20 -10.91 7.62
C CYS A 136 -0.99 -11.82 7.46
N GLU A 137 -0.78 -12.68 8.44
CA GLU A 137 0.32 -13.64 8.50
C GLU A 137 -0.12 -15.05 8.06
N VAL A 138 -1.19 -15.17 7.27
CA VAL A 138 -1.64 -16.45 6.73
C VAL A 138 -0.63 -16.95 5.70
N SER A 139 -0.18 -18.19 5.91
CA SER A 139 0.68 -18.89 4.96
C SER A 139 -0.17 -19.51 3.86
N GLY A 140 0.16 -19.23 2.60
CA GLY A 140 -0.44 -19.91 1.45
C GLY A 140 0.27 -21.23 1.15
N PHE A 141 -0.45 -22.17 0.54
CA PHE A 141 0.08 -23.46 0.09
C PHE A 141 0.17 -23.53 -1.44
N MET A 142 1.05 -24.40 -1.94
CA MET A 142 1.19 -24.60 -3.39
C MET A 142 0.10 -25.54 -3.89
N VAL A 143 -0.54 -25.16 -4.98
CA VAL A 143 -1.54 -25.96 -5.68
C VAL A 143 -1.04 -26.21 -7.11
N PRO A 144 -0.99 -27.47 -7.56
CA PRO A 144 -0.65 -27.78 -8.94
C PRO A 144 -1.77 -27.31 -9.87
N THR A 145 -1.38 -26.79 -11.03
CA THR A 145 -2.28 -26.37 -12.10
C THR A 145 -2.39 -27.45 -13.18
N LYS A 146 -3.43 -27.36 -14.01
CA LYS A 146 -3.66 -28.29 -15.13
C LYS A 146 -2.52 -28.30 -16.17
N ASN A 147 -1.72 -27.24 -16.23
CA ASN A 147 -0.63 -27.07 -17.20
C ASN A 147 0.75 -27.32 -16.56
N ASP A 148 0.84 -28.17 -15.54
CA ASP A 148 2.09 -28.54 -14.84
C ASP A 148 2.84 -27.37 -14.17
N GLY A 149 2.19 -26.21 -14.05
CA GLY A 149 2.63 -25.09 -13.23
C GLY A 149 2.12 -25.20 -11.81
N ASN A 150 2.66 -24.40 -10.88
CA ASN A 150 2.15 -24.31 -9.52
C ASN A 150 1.70 -22.88 -9.20
N VAL A 151 0.59 -22.75 -8.48
CA VAL A 151 0.08 -21.46 -7.99
C VAL A 151 0.03 -21.47 -6.46
N ARG A 152 0.22 -20.28 -5.87
CA ARG A 152 0.03 -20.09 -4.43
C ARG A 152 -1.45 -19.86 -4.17
N SER A 153 -2.05 -20.71 -3.35
CA SER A 153 -3.43 -20.55 -2.87
C SER A 153 -3.45 -20.18 -1.39
N PHE A 154 -4.44 -19.38 -1.01
CA PHE A 154 -4.69 -18.96 0.37
C PHE A 154 -6.11 -19.41 0.72
N SER A 155 -6.25 -20.61 1.31
CA SER A 155 -7.56 -21.06 1.82
C SER A 155 -7.85 -20.34 3.12
N MET A 156 -8.98 -19.65 3.18
CA MET A 156 -9.51 -19.07 4.41
C MET A 156 -10.89 -19.69 4.62
N ASP A 157 -10.95 -20.75 5.43
CA ASP A 157 -12.25 -21.26 5.91
C ASP A 157 -12.89 -20.19 6.81
N TYR A 158 -14.21 -20.10 6.85
CA TYR A 158 -14.94 -19.10 7.64
C TYR A 158 -14.49 -19.10 9.11
N ASP A 159 -14.32 -20.27 9.72
CA ASP A 159 -13.86 -20.43 11.10
C ASP A 159 -12.39 -20.01 11.31
N ASN A 160 -11.56 -20.06 10.25
CA ASN A 160 -10.17 -19.62 10.30
C ASN A 160 -10.02 -18.10 10.31
N THR A 161 -11.06 -17.33 9.98
CA THR A 161 -10.97 -15.86 9.86
C THR A 161 -10.94 -15.13 11.20
N ILE A 162 -11.50 -15.71 12.26
CA ILE A 162 -11.61 -15.10 13.59
C ILE A 162 -10.25 -15.10 14.31
N ASN A 163 -9.40 -16.09 14.05
CA ASN A 163 -8.11 -16.28 14.73
C ASN A 163 -6.88 -15.89 13.88
N VAL A 164 -7.08 -15.18 12.77
CA VAL A 164 -5.95 -14.74 11.93
C VAL A 164 -5.14 -13.65 12.61
N THR A 165 -3.84 -13.86 12.71
CA THR A 165 -2.90 -12.79 13.07
C THR A 165 -2.86 -11.75 11.95
N LYS A 166 -3.44 -10.58 12.23
CA LYS A 166 -3.43 -9.41 11.34
C LYS A 166 -2.17 -8.59 11.55
N ARG A 167 -1.65 -8.00 10.48
CA ARG A 167 -0.56 -7.03 10.54
C ARG A 167 -1.10 -5.70 11.08
N SER A 168 -0.29 -5.06 11.92
CA SER A 168 -0.50 -3.72 12.47
C SER A 168 0.87 -3.05 12.58
N ASN A 169 0.94 -1.74 12.82
CA ASN A 169 2.24 -1.08 13.07
C ASN A 169 3.02 -1.74 14.23
N LYS A 170 2.34 -2.07 15.34
CA LYS A 170 2.98 -2.78 16.46
C LYS A 170 3.59 -4.11 16.01
N ARG A 171 2.80 -4.93 15.32
CA ARG A 171 3.27 -6.25 14.84
C ARG A 171 4.36 -6.12 13.78
N TYR A 172 4.28 -5.09 12.94
CA TYR A 172 5.29 -4.76 11.96
C TYR A 172 6.63 -4.39 12.62
N ASP A 173 6.61 -3.57 13.66
CA ASP A 173 7.82 -3.16 14.41
C ASP A 173 8.51 -4.37 15.06
N GLU A 174 7.73 -5.32 15.60
CA GLU A 174 8.24 -6.61 16.11
C GLU A 174 8.95 -7.41 15.01
N LEU A 175 8.30 -7.59 13.85
CA LEU A 175 8.86 -8.35 12.73
C LEU A 175 10.10 -7.68 12.11
N ILE A 176 10.14 -6.34 12.09
CA ILE A 176 11.31 -5.59 11.62
C ILE A 176 12.49 -5.75 12.55
N THR A 177 12.25 -5.76 13.86
CA THR A 177 13.30 -6.02 14.85
C THR A 177 13.92 -7.40 14.61
N ILE A 178 13.07 -8.43 14.43
CA ILE A 178 13.53 -9.80 14.11
C ILE A 178 14.33 -9.81 12.80
N TYR A 179 13.82 -9.16 11.75
CA TYR A 179 14.50 -9.06 10.46
C TYR A 179 15.90 -8.41 10.59
N GLN A 180 16.01 -7.29 11.32
CA GLN A 180 17.28 -6.57 11.49
C GLN A 180 18.31 -7.37 12.30
N LEU A 181 17.88 -7.98 13.41
CA LEU A 181 18.73 -8.86 14.23
C LEU A 181 19.32 -10.00 13.40
N GLN A 182 18.53 -10.56 12.47
CA GLN A 182 18.99 -11.60 11.58
C GLN A 182 20.00 -11.12 10.55
N GLN A 183 19.83 -9.91 10.00
CA GLN A 183 20.83 -9.35 9.08
C GLN A 183 22.16 -9.15 9.80
N GLN A 184 22.12 -8.61 11.02
CA GLN A 184 23.31 -8.47 11.86
C GLN A 184 23.96 -9.83 12.15
N LEU A 185 23.17 -10.84 12.52
CA LEU A 185 23.67 -12.18 12.79
C LEU A 185 24.32 -12.82 11.55
N LYS A 186 23.73 -12.65 10.36
CA LYS A 186 24.31 -13.14 9.10
C LYS A 186 25.64 -12.46 8.77
N ASP A 187 25.76 -11.16 9.03
CA ASP A 187 26.98 -10.41 8.78
C ASP A 187 28.13 -10.84 9.70
N LEU A 188 27.81 -11.19 10.94
CA LEU A 188 28.75 -11.71 11.94
C LEU A 188 29.09 -13.20 11.74
N TRP A 189 28.25 -13.96 11.04
CA TRP A 189 28.40 -15.40 10.93
C TRP A 189 29.58 -15.78 10.00
N PRO A 190 30.52 -16.63 10.46
CA PRO A 190 31.74 -16.95 9.72
C PRO A 190 31.51 -17.54 8.33
N ASN A 191 30.41 -18.29 8.15
CA ASN A 191 30.05 -18.89 6.87
C ASN A 191 28.70 -18.37 6.39
N LYS A 192 28.72 -17.21 5.71
CA LYS A 192 27.53 -16.52 5.16
C LYS A 192 26.56 -17.40 4.36
N LYS A 193 26.97 -18.58 3.90
CA LYS A 193 26.16 -19.49 3.09
C LYS A 193 25.16 -20.35 3.87
N LYS A 194 25.30 -20.55 5.19
CA LYS A 194 24.34 -21.35 5.96
C LYS A 194 24.31 -20.97 7.44
N LEU A 195 23.27 -20.24 7.83
CA LEU A 195 22.91 -20.08 9.24
C LEU A 195 22.25 -21.39 9.71
N PRO A 196 22.63 -21.96 10.87
CA PRO A 196 21.98 -23.14 11.42
C PRO A 196 20.47 -22.94 11.61
N ASP A 197 19.66 -23.98 11.34
CA ASP A 197 18.20 -23.91 11.44
C ASP A 197 17.72 -23.57 12.87
N VAL A 198 18.46 -23.99 13.90
CA VAL A 198 18.19 -23.67 15.32
C VAL A 198 18.26 -22.16 15.61
N LEU A 199 18.97 -21.39 14.79
CA LEU A 199 19.08 -19.93 14.90
C LEU A 199 18.06 -19.19 14.02
N ILE A 200 17.20 -19.92 13.30
CA ILE A 200 16.16 -19.35 12.45
C ILE A 200 14.88 -19.23 13.30
N ASP A 201 14.52 -17.99 13.62
CA ASP A 201 13.24 -17.68 14.26
C ASP A 201 12.07 -18.06 13.33
N GLU A 202 11.10 -18.85 13.79
CA GLU A 202 9.90 -19.20 13.00
C GLU A 202 9.08 -17.96 12.59
N GLN A 203 9.16 -16.87 13.35
CA GLN A 203 8.56 -15.58 13.01
C GLN A 203 9.27 -14.88 11.84
N ARG A 204 10.46 -15.35 11.43
CA ARG A 204 11.15 -14.87 10.22
C ARG A 204 10.30 -15.03 8.97
N GLU A 205 9.56 -16.13 8.88
CA GLU A 205 8.91 -16.49 7.63
C GLU A 205 7.73 -15.59 7.30
N LYS A 206 7.31 -14.71 8.21
CA LYS A 206 6.11 -13.86 8.11
C LYS A 206 6.17 -12.75 7.06
N GLY A 207 7.08 -12.86 6.10
CA GLY A 207 7.03 -12.15 4.82
C GLY A 207 7.56 -10.73 4.84
N ILE A 208 8.28 -10.31 5.89
CA ILE A 208 9.00 -9.03 5.90
C ILE A 208 10.34 -9.20 5.18
N VAL A 209 10.60 -8.32 4.21
CA VAL A 209 11.85 -8.34 3.42
C VAL A 209 12.61 -7.01 3.48
N GLY A 210 12.13 -6.04 4.25
CA GLY A 210 12.80 -4.77 4.47
C GLY A 210 11.95 -3.75 5.22
N VAL A 211 12.53 -2.58 5.46
CA VAL A 211 11.88 -1.46 6.16
C VAL A 211 10.98 -0.69 5.20
N CYS A 212 9.70 -0.56 5.52
CA CYS A 212 8.70 0.19 4.78
C CYS A 212 8.79 1.66 5.19
N LEU A 213 9.08 2.55 4.23
CA LEU A 213 9.25 3.98 4.53
C LEU A 213 7.95 4.65 4.98
N PHE A 214 6.79 4.12 4.61
CA PHE A 214 5.49 4.62 5.06
C PHE A 214 5.27 4.45 6.56
N ARG A 215 6.05 3.59 7.24
CA ARG A 215 5.98 3.42 8.69
C ARG A 215 6.36 4.71 9.44
N ASP A 216 7.14 5.60 8.82
CA ASP A 216 7.55 6.88 9.41
C ASP A 216 6.36 7.84 9.62
N LEU A 217 5.28 7.68 8.83
CA LEU A 217 4.12 8.57 8.85
C LEU A 217 3.20 8.32 10.04
N THR A 218 2.66 9.39 10.62
CA THR A 218 1.90 9.31 11.88
C THR A 218 0.59 8.54 11.75
N TYR A 219 -0.13 8.74 10.63
CA TYR A 219 -1.47 8.18 10.42
C TYR A 219 -1.51 7.04 9.38
N PHE A 220 -0.35 6.47 9.05
CA PHE A 220 -0.25 5.34 8.13
C PHE A 220 0.04 4.05 8.90
N ASP A 221 -0.94 3.14 8.96
CA ASP A 221 -0.74 1.80 9.50
C ASP A 221 -0.30 0.87 8.37
N VAL A 222 0.95 0.42 8.39
CA VAL A 222 1.53 -0.43 7.34
C VAL A 222 0.71 -1.70 7.11
N GLY A 223 0.03 -2.25 8.12
CA GLY A 223 -0.83 -3.43 7.98
C GLY A 223 -2.23 -3.13 7.44
N ARG A 224 -2.74 -1.90 7.59
CA ARG A 224 -4.15 -1.55 7.31
C ARG A 224 -4.34 -0.52 6.20
N SER A 225 -3.42 0.44 6.08
CA SER A 225 -3.49 1.57 5.13
C SER A 225 -3.16 1.17 3.69
N PHE A 226 -2.53 0.01 3.45
CA PHE A 226 -2.48 -0.57 2.11
C PHE A 226 -3.85 -1.19 1.74
N MET A 227 -4.58 -0.46 0.92
CA MET A 227 -5.88 -0.83 0.39
C MET A 227 -5.72 -1.91 -0.69
N SER A 228 -6.66 -2.85 -0.72
CA SER A 228 -6.70 -3.83 -1.81
C SER A 228 -7.28 -3.16 -3.03
N ASP A 229 -6.53 -3.12 -4.13
CA ASP A 229 -7.07 -2.70 -5.42
C ASP A 229 -8.09 -3.75 -5.89
N SER A 230 -9.39 -3.43 -5.83
CA SER A 230 -10.45 -4.35 -6.23
C SER A 230 -10.42 -4.67 -7.73
N LEU A 231 -9.93 -3.75 -8.58
CA LEU A 231 -9.86 -3.96 -10.03
C LEU A 231 -8.85 -5.07 -10.36
N HIS A 232 -7.63 -4.97 -9.84
CA HIS A 232 -6.60 -5.97 -10.11
C HIS A 232 -6.75 -7.24 -9.26
N ASN A 233 -7.29 -7.15 -8.03
CA ASN A 233 -7.37 -8.30 -7.13
C ASN A 233 -8.63 -9.15 -7.30
N VAL A 234 -9.78 -8.54 -7.63
CA VAL A 234 -11.06 -9.26 -7.74
C VAL A 234 -11.33 -9.67 -9.20
N TYR A 235 -11.13 -8.77 -10.17
CA TYR A 235 -11.50 -9.04 -11.56
C TYR A 235 -10.46 -9.81 -12.38
N ILE A 236 -9.18 -9.81 -11.96
CA ILE A 236 -8.09 -10.55 -12.65
C ILE A 236 -7.79 -11.90 -11.96
N GLY A 237 -8.56 -12.27 -10.93
CA GLY A 237 -8.47 -13.59 -10.29
C GLY A 237 -7.25 -13.79 -9.39
N ALA A 238 -6.60 -12.71 -8.94
CA ALA A 238 -5.50 -12.79 -7.95
C ALA A 238 -5.99 -13.10 -6.52
N PHE A 239 -7.31 -13.03 -6.28
CA PHE A 239 -7.97 -13.51 -5.07
C PHE A 239 -9.18 -14.38 -5.42
N VAL A 240 -9.20 -15.61 -4.92
CA VAL A 240 -10.43 -16.41 -4.77
C VAL A 240 -10.68 -16.51 -3.26
N SER A 241 -11.39 -15.53 -2.69
CA SER A 241 -11.80 -15.61 -1.29
C SER A 241 -13.11 -14.85 -1.12
N GLU A 242 -14.18 -15.58 -0.79
CA GLU A 242 -15.55 -15.11 -0.56
C GLU A 242 -15.65 -13.98 0.49
N TYR A 243 -14.65 -13.84 1.38
CA TYR A 243 -14.68 -12.87 2.47
C TYR A 243 -14.65 -11.39 2.06
N PHE A 244 -14.19 -11.09 0.83
CA PHE A 244 -14.14 -9.69 0.37
C PHE A 244 -15.54 -9.12 0.09
N ILE A 245 -16.52 -9.97 -0.21
CA ILE A 245 -17.91 -9.56 -0.43
C ILE A 245 -18.52 -9.04 0.87
N HIS A 246 -18.21 -9.67 2.01
CA HIS A 246 -18.79 -9.31 3.31
C HIS A 246 -18.15 -8.08 3.97
N SER A 247 -16.86 -7.81 3.74
CA SER A 247 -16.20 -6.61 4.33
C SER A 247 -16.64 -5.28 3.70
N PHE A 248 -17.30 -5.32 2.53
CA PHE A 248 -17.99 -4.15 1.96
C PHE A 248 -19.38 -3.93 2.59
N HIS A 249 -19.99 -4.97 3.17
CA HIS A 249 -21.30 -4.88 3.80
C HIS A 249 -21.27 -4.33 5.23
N GLU A 250 -20.12 -4.34 5.93
CA GLU A 250 -20.01 -3.78 7.29
C GLU A 250 -19.74 -2.26 7.32
N THR A 251 -19.57 -1.63 6.15
CA THR A 251 -19.73 -0.17 6.04
C THR A 251 -21.15 0.12 5.57
N ASP A 252 -22.09 0.16 6.52
CA ASP A 252 -23.45 0.67 6.32
C ASP A 252 -23.39 2.12 5.83
N ILE A 253 -23.35 2.29 4.51
CA ILE A 253 -23.99 3.42 3.86
C ILE A 253 -25.35 2.87 3.42
N GLU A 254 -26.37 3.09 4.23
CA GLU A 254 -27.76 2.87 3.83
C GLU A 254 -28.05 3.68 2.57
N ILE A 255 -27.99 3.02 1.41
CA ILE A 255 -28.58 3.55 0.18
C ILE A 255 -30.03 3.06 0.19
N ASN A 256 -30.89 3.88 0.79
CA ASN A 256 -32.33 3.80 0.53
C ASN A 256 -32.55 4.07 -0.96
N LEU A 257 -32.72 3.01 -1.75
CA LEU A 257 -33.20 3.10 -3.12
C LEU A 257 -34.69 3.42 -3.09
N ILE A 258 -35.00 4.71 -3.09
CA ILE A 258 -36.31 5.21 -3.49
C ILE A 258 -36.39 5.11 -5.01
N GLY A 259 -37.42 4.43 -5.52
CA GLY A 259 -37.95 4.75 -6.85
C GLY A 259 -38.59 3.58 -7.60
N GLN A 260 -39.93 3.61 -7.59
CA GLN A 260 -40.85 3.32 -8.71
C GLN A 260 -40.72 2.02 -9.49
#